data_AF-L0DKB0-F1
#
_entry.id   AF-L0DKB0-F1
#
_cell.length_a   1.000
_cell.length_b   1.000
_cell.length_c   1.000
_cell.angle_alpha   90.00
_cell.angle_beta   90.00
_cell.angle_gamma   90.00
#
_symmetry.space_group_name_H-M   'P 1'
#
loop_
_entity.id
_entity.type
_entity.pdbx_description
1 polymer ?
#
loop_
_entity_poly.entity_id
_entity_poly.type
_entity_poly.pdbx_seq_one_letter_code
_entity_poly.pdbx_strand_id
1 'polypeptide(L)'
;MVDLHTPGRLLALVLLLTSVASLSGCVERRYTVRTNPPGALLVANDEEIGATPASRSFTYYGDRKFILMLDGYETQTVIQPIKAPWWDNYLTEFFTENLIPYTFRDEREYVYQMVPSSEPSVDNLLENGQGLRMQAQAPPPPRKGGFFGNLGF
;
A
#
# COMPACT_ATOMS: atom_id res chain seq x y z
N MET A 1 37.66 -27.17 29.92
CA MET A 1 36.71 -27.07 31.04
C MET A 1 36.88 -25.65 31.57
N VAL A 2 35.97 -24.73 31.24
CA VAL A 2 36.13 -23.30 31.56
C VAL A 2 35.55 -23.08 32.96
N ASP A 3 36.42 -22.78 33.93
CA ASP A 3 36.04 -22.53 35.32
C ASP A 3 35.13 -21.29 35.42
N LEU A 4 33.83 -21.53 35.62
CA LEU A 4 32.77 -20.52 35.69
C LEU A 4 32.58 -19.95 37.11
N HIS A 5 33.59 -19.97 37.98
CA HIS A 5 33.42 -19.83 39.43
C HIS A 5 33.91 -18.53 40.08
N THR A 6 34.11 -17.44 39.32
CA THR A 6 34.40 -16.11 39.91
C THR A 6 33.16 -15.21 39.85
N PRO A 7 32.47 -14.92 40.97
CA PRO A 7 31.19 -14.20 40.98
C PRO A 7 31.30 -12.79 40.35
N GLY A 8 32.46 -12.15 40.44
CA GLY A 8 32.72 -10.85 39.81
C GLY A 8 32.76 -10.88 38.27
N ARG A 9 33.21 -11.99 37.65
CA ARG A 9 33.21 -12.14 36.19
C ARG A 9 31.81 -12.36 35.64
N LEU A 10 31.01 -13.14 36.36
CA LEU A 10 29.63 -13.42 36.01
C LEU A 10 28.78 -12.15 36.12
N LEU A 11 29.00 -11.35 37.17
CA LEU A 11 28.33 -10.05 37.36
C LEU A 11 28.73 -9.02 36.30
N ALA A 12 30.01 -8.96 35.91
CA ALA A 12 30.47 -8.09 34.82
C ALA A 12 29.89 -8.50 33.45
N LEU A 13 29.77 -9.79 33.17
CA LEU A 13 29.13 -10.29 31.94
C LEU A 13 27.64 -9.96 31.89
N VAL A 14 26.93 -10.10 33.02
CA VAL A 14 25.50 -9.73 33.11
C VAL A 14 25.31 -8.22 32.90
N LEU A 15 26.17 -7.37 33.48
CA LEU A 15 26.14 -5.93 33.26
C LEU A 15 26.45 -5.54 31.80
N LEU A 16 27.40 -6.23 31.16
CA LEU A 16 27.72 -5.99 29.75
C LEU A 16 26.56 -6.40 28.83
N LEU A 17 25.98 -7.59 29.05
CA LEU A 17 24.83 -8.08 28.28
C LEU A 17 23.59 -7.19 28.44
N THR A 18 23.31 -6.72 29.66
CA THR A 18 22.19 -5.80 29.91
C THR A 18 22.44 -4.41 29.32
N SER A 19 23.69 -3.92 29.34
CA SER A 19 24.06 -2.67 28.66
C SER A 19 23.97 -2.76 27.14
N VAL A 20 24.35 -3.89 26.53
CA VAL A 20 24.21 -4.10 25.08
C VAL A 20 22.75 -4.29 24.69
N ALA A 21 21.94 -4.96 25.53
CA ALA A 21 20.51 -5.14 25.27
C ALA A 21 19.69 -3.84 25.41
N SER A 22 20.20 -2.82 26.09
CA SER A 22 19.53 -1.51 26.22
C SER A 22 19.80 -0.56 25.06
N LEU A 23 20.66 -0.96 24.12
CA LEU A 23 20.97 -0.28 22.87
C LEU A 23 20.11 -0.85 21.73
N SER A 24 18.77 -0.80 21.87
CA SER A 24 17.87 -1.26 20.81
C SER A 24 17.95 -0.34 19.59
N GLY A 25 18.19 -0.91 18.41
CA GLY A 25 17.96 -0.22 17.15
C GLY A 25 16.47 0.05 16.96
N CYS A 26 16.14 1.04 16.13
CA CYS A 26 14.76 1.34 15.80
C CYS A 26 14.69 1.71 14.32
N VAL A 27 13.72 1.12 13.61
CA VAL A 27 13.46 1.44 12.21
C VAL A 27 12.11 2.11 12.11
N GLU A 28 12.10 3.36 11.68
CA GLU A 28 10.90 4.17 11.48
C GLU A 28 10.60 4.27 9.99
N ARG A 29 9.41 3.84 9.59
CA ARG A 29 9.00 3.73 8.18
C ARG A 29 7.72 4.54 7.98
N ARG A 30 7.76 5.54 7.10
CA ARG A 30 6.64 6.47 6.85
C ARG A 30 6.56 6.83 5.38
N TYR A 31 5.34 6.87 4.84
CA TYR A 31 5.09 7.50 3.55
C TYR A 31 4.13 8.67 3.71
N THR A 32 4.27 9.66 2.81
CA THR A 32 3.40 10.83 2.69
C THR A 32 2.89 10.89 1.27
N VAL A 33 1.57 10.94 1.12
CA VAL A 33 0.91 11.08 -0.18
C VAL A 33 0.39 12.51 -0.32
N ARG A 34 0.69 13.12 -1.46
CA ARG A 34 0.19 14.43 -1.87
C ARG A 34 -0.57 14.31 -3.17
N THR A 35 -1.57 15.17 -3.34
CA THR A 35 -2.26 15.35 -4.61
C THR A 35 -2.16 16.80 -5.07
N ASN A 36 -2.28 16.99 -6.38
CA ASN A 36 -2.48 18.29 -6.99
C ASN A 36 -3.80 18.29 -7.78
N PRO A 37 -4.82 19.08 -7.38
CA PRO A 37 -4.85 19.95 -6.20
C PRO A 37 -4.87 19.17 -4.87
N PRO A 38 -4.53 19.82 -3.74
CA PRO A 38 -4.57 19.20 -2.41
C PRO A 38 -5.99 18.99 -1.90
N GLY A 39 -6.16 18.16 -0.86
CA GLY A 39 -7.44 17.90 -0.22
C GLY A 39 -8.18 16.68 -0.74
N ALA A 40 -7.56 15.86 -1.59
CA ALA A 40 -8.14 14.59 -2.01
C ALA A 40 -8.19 13.61 -0.83
N LEU A 41 -9.27 12.86 -0.71
CA LEU A 41 -9.37 11.75 0.24
C LEU A 41 -8.42 10.62 -0.21
N LEU A 42 -7.52 10.21 0.69
CA LEU A 42 -6.63 9.07 0.52
C LEU A 42 -7.20 7.85 1.24
N VAL A 43 -7.42 6.79 0.48
CA VAL A 43 -7.66 5.43 0.99
C VAL A 43 -6.45 4.58 0.61
N ALA A 44 -5.77 4.02 1.61
CA ALA A 44 -4.59 3.17 1.41
C ALA A 44 -4.87 1.75 1.90
N ASN A 45 -4.77 0.76 1.00
CA ASN A 45 -5.13 -0.64 1.26
C ASN A 45 -6.53 -0.79 1.87
N ASP A 46 -7.50 -0.12 1.25
CA ASP A 46 -8.92 -0.14 1.64
C ASP A 46 -9.22 0.46 3.03
N GLU A 47 -8.26 1.19 3.61
CA GLU A 47 -8.44 1.96 4.84
C GLU A 47 -8.31 3.46 4.58
N GLU A 48 -9.30 4.23 5.05
CA GLU A 48 -9.31 5.69 4.93
C GLU A 48 -8.26 6.32 5.85
N ILE A 49 -7.34 7.09 5.26
CA ILE A 49 -6.28 7.79 6.00
C ILE A 49 -6.68 9.24 6.28
N GLY A 50 -7.40 9.86 5.34
CA GLY A 50 -7.86 11.25 5.42
C GLY A 50 -7.48 12.08 4.19
N ALA A 51 -7.64 13.40 4.29
CA ALA A 51 -7.37 14.32 3.19
C ALA A 51 -5.88 14.57 2.98
N THR A 52 -5.43 14.65 1.73
CA THR A 52 -4.04 14.94 1.37
C THR A 52 -3.66 16.40 1.64
N PRO A 53 -2.41 16.69 2.08
CA PRO A 53 -1.32 15.75 2.32
C PRO A 53 -1.54 14.87 3.56
N ALA A 54 -1.46 13.55 3.38
CA ALA A 54 -1.69 12.58 4.43
C ALA A 54 -0.45 11.68 4.58
N SER A 55 -0.07 11.39 5.82
CA SER A 55 1.06 10.50 6.12
C SER A 55 0.62 9.29 6.90
N ARG A 56 1.28 8.15 6.66
CA ARG A 56 1.04 6.91 7.39
C ARG A 56 2.35 6.18 7.67
N SER A 57 2.50 5.63 8.86
CA SER A 57 3.54 4.65 9.16
C SER A 57 3.17 3.28 8.58
N PHE A 58 4.18 2.45 8.29
CA PHE A 58 3.97 1.10 7.80
C PHE A 58 5.01 0.13 8.37
N THR A 59 4.65 -1.15 8.47
CA THR A 59 5.57 -2.18 8.99
C THR A 59 6.34 -2.86 7.86
N TYR A 60 5.65 -3.29 6.80
CA TYR A 60 6.25 -4.09 5.72
C TYR A 60 6.29 -3.34 4.40
N TYR A 61 7.42 -3.50 3.69
CA TYR A 61 7.56 -3.11 2.29
C TYR A 61 6.70 -3.98 1.38
N GLY A 62 6.36 -3.41 0.23
CA GLY A 62 5.49 -4.04 -0.75
C GLY A 62 4.63 -3.03 -1.48
N ASP A 63 3.73 -3.54 -2.28
CA ASP A 63 2.83 -2.73 -3.08
C ASP A 63 1.67 -2.22 -2.21
N ARG A 64 1.33 -0.94 -2.38
CA ARG A 64 0.21 -0.29 -1.70
C ARG A 64 -0.80 0.17 -2.72
N LYS A 65 -2.07 -0.17 -2.51
CA LYS A 65 -3.19 0.34 -3.31
C LYS A 65 -3.61 1.68 -2.74
N PHE A 66 -3.40 2.75 -3.48
CA PHE A 66 -3.90 4.08 -3.17
C PHE A 66 -5.11 4.37 -4.03
N ILE A 67 -6.21 4.76 -3.39
CA ILE A 67 -7.38 5.31 -4.04
C ILE A 67 -7.45 6.78 -3.63
N LEU A 68 -7.44 7.66 -4.62
CA LEU A 68 -7.48 9.11 -4.46
C LEU A 68 -8.81 9.61 -4.99
N MET A 69 -9.58 10.28 -4.13
CA MET A 69 -10.90 10.79 -4.47
C MET A 69 -10.96 12.29 -4.20
N LEU A 70 -11.42 13.07 -5.15
CA LEU A 70 -11.65 14.50 -4.99
C LEU A 70 -12.83 14.93 -5.84
N ASP A 71 -13.69 15.79 -5.29
CA ASP A 71 -14.88 16.27 -5.98
C ASP A 71 -14.50 17.04 -7.26
N GLY A 72 -15.17 16.71 -8.37
CA GLY A 72 -14.87 17.28 -9.68
C GLY A 72 -13.63 16.68 -10.36
N TYR A 73 -13.02 15.64 -9.78
CA TYR A 73 -11.89 14.91 -10.33
C TYR A 73 -12.19 13.42 -10.44
N GLU A 74 -11.53 12.76 -11.38
CA GLU A 74 -11.62 11.31 -11.56
C GLU A 74 -11.00 10.59 -10.36
N THR A 75 -11.66 9.52 -9.91
CA THR A 75 -11.09 8.64 -8.88
C THR A 75 -9.90 7.88 -9.44
N GLN A 76 -8.72 8.08 -8.87
CA GLN A 76 -7.50 7.42 -9.32
C GLN A 76 -7.17 6.25 -8.40
N THR A 77 -7.05 5.05 -8.96
CA THR A 77 -6.54 3.87 -8.25
C THR A 77 -5.14 3.56 -8.75
N VAL A 78 -4.14 3.68 -7.88
CA VAL A 78 -2.73 3.46 -8.19
C VAL A 78 -2.16 2.37 -7.30
N ILE A 79 -1.42 1.44 -7.91
CA ILE A 79 -0.61 0.46 -7.17
C ILE A 79 0.79 1.04 -7.05
N GLN A 80 1.13 1.53 -5.86
CA GLN A 80 2.43 2.12 -5.57
C GLN A 80 3.38 1.09 -4.97
N PRO A 81 4.45 0.68 -5.69
CA PRO A 81 5.47 -0.18 -5.11
C PRO A 81 6.33 0.60 -4.11
N ILE A 82 6.43 0.08 -2.89
CA ILE A 82 7.33 0.58 -1.85
C ILE A 82 8.45 -0.46 -1.65
N LYS A 83 9.55 -0.31 -2.40
CA LYS A 83 10.68 -1.26 -2.37
C LYS A 83 11.47 -1.19 -1.07
N ALA A 84 11.85 -2.32 -0.50
CA ALA A 84 12.74 -2.34 0.66
C ALA A 84 14.12 -1.75 0.31
N PRO A 85 14.70 -0.92 1.19
CA PRO A 85 16.10 -0.53 1.09
C PRO A 85 17.01 -1.73 1.36
N TRP A 86 18.27 -1.65 0.93
CA TRP A 86 19.21 -2.76 1.03
C TRP A 86 19.48 -3.23 2.48
N TRP A 87 19.29 -2.33 3.46
CA TRP A 87 19.53 -2.55 4.89
C TRP A 87 18.32 -3.11 5.64
N ASP A 88 17.18 -3.31 4.98
CA ASP A 88 15.92 -3.78 5.57
C ASP A 88 15.39 -4.99 4.82
N ASN A 89 16.20 -6.05 4.80
CA ASN A 89 15.86 -7.34 4.23
C ASN A 89 15.93 -8.42 5.32
N TYR A 90 15.39 -9.61 5.04
CA TYR A 90 15.32 -10.71 6.01
C TYR A 90 16.63 -11.00 6.76
N LEU A 91 17.79 -10.79 6.14
CA LEU A 91 19.09 -11.02 6.78
C LEU A 91 19.61 -9.80 7.53
N THR A 92 19.40 -8.58 7.00
CA THR A 92 19.96 -7.35 7.55
C THR A 92 19.08 -6.69 8.62
N GLU A 93 17.76 -6.87 8.54
CA GLU A 93 16.75 -6.32 9.45
C GLU A 93 17.04 -6.68 10.92
N PHE A 94 17.44 -7.93 11.19
CA PHE A 94 17.81 -8.34 12.55
C PHE A 94 18.93 -7.47 13.14
N PHE A 95 19.94 -7.15 12.34
CA PHE A 95 21.07 -6.34 12.80
C PHE A 95 20.71 -4.87 12.95
N THR A 96 19.97 -4.30 11.99
CA THR A 96 19.58 -2.89 12.01
C THR A 96 18.57 -2.60 13.11
N GLU A 97 17.67 -3.53 13.43
CA GLU A 97 16.70 -3.36 14.52
C GLU A 97 17.26 -3.71 15.91
N ASN A 98 18.21 -4.65 16.03
CA ASN A 98 18.63 -5.15 17.36
C ASN A 98 20.08 -4.82 17.76
N LEU A 99 21.00 -4.65 16.81
CA LEU A 99 22.44 -4.53 17.10
C LEU A 99 23.00 -3.14 16.87
N ILE A 100 22.37 -2.33 16.03
CA ILE A 100 22.84 -0.99 15.70
C ILE A 100 22.06 0.03 16.55
N PRO A 101 22.72 0.77 17.47
CA PRO A 101 22.08 1.80 18.29
C PRO A 101 21.85 3.10 17.51
N TYR A 102 21.25 2.99 16.33
CA TYR A 102 20.91 4.11 15.46
C TYR A 102 19.48 3.96 14.96
N THR A 103 18.77 5.08 14.85
CA THR A 103 17.41 5.08 14.31
C THR A 103 17.47 5.23 12.80
N PHE A 104 17.18 4.15 12.08
CA PHE A 104 17.02 4.18 10.63
C PHE A 104 15.65 4.75 10.30
N ARG A 105 15.61 5.81 9.48
CA ARG A 105 14.37 6.45 9.05
C ARG A 105 14.22 6.29 7.54
N ASP A 106 13.11 5.71 7.13
CA ASP A 106 12.67 5.66 5.74
C ASP A 106 11.41 6.51 5.58
N GLU A 107 11.59 7.72 5.08
CA GLU A 107 10.52 8.66 4.78
C GLU A 107 10.38 8.81 3.27
N ARG A 108 9.18 8.53 2.76
CA ARG A 108 8.89 8.57 1.32
C ARG A 108 7.79 9.53 1.00
N GLU A 109 7.91 10.19 -0.14
CA GLU A 109 6.92 11.12 -0.65
C GLU A 109 6.42 10.67 -2.03
N TYR A 110 5.10 10.61 -2.19
CA TYR A 110 4.43 10.28 -3.43
C TYR A 110 3.47 11.40 -3.81
N VAL A 111 3.64 11.94 -5.02
CA VAL A 111 2.83 13.05 -5.52
C VAL A 111 2.03 12.58 -6.73
N TYR A 112 0.72 12.79 -6.69
CA TYR A 112 -0.20 12.41 -7.76
C TYR A 112 -0.93 13.63 -8.34
N GLN A 113 -1.07 13.67 -9.66
CA GLN A 113 -1.80 14.73 -10.36
C GLN A 113 -3.24 14.28 -10.59
N MET A 114 -4.20 14.99 -10.02
CA MET A 114 -5.62 14.68 -10.23
C MET A 114 -6.05 15.09 -11.63
N VAL A 115 -6.89 14.27 -12.25
CA VAL A 115 -7.46 14.49 -13.59
C VAL A 115 -8.89 15.02 -13.40
N PRO A 116 -9.25 16.19 -13.93
CA PRO A 116 -10.61 16.70 -13.84
C PRO A 116 -11.61 15.70 -14.41
N SER A 117 -12.71 15.46 -13.70
CA SER A 117 -13.77 14.60 -14.17
C SER A 117 -14.52 15.31 -15.29
N SER A 118 -14.52 14.73 -16.49
CA SER A 118 -15.43 15.19 -17.54
C SER A 118 -16.82 14.62 -17.30
N GLU A 119 -17.79 15.47 -16.95
CA GLU A 119 -19.18 15.05 -16.97
C GLU A 119 -19.59 14.78 -18.42
N PRO A 120 -20.19 13.62 -18.74
CA PRO A 120 -20.73 13.39 -20.08
C PRO A 120 -21.85 14.41 -20.35
N SER A 121 -21.84 15.01 -21.54
CA SER A 121 -22.91 15.92 -21.96
C SER A 121 -24.28 15.21 -21.93
N VAL A 122 -25.35 15.99 -21.76
CA VAL A 122 -26.74 15.47 -21.75
C VAL A 122 -27.02 14.67 -23.03
N ASP A 123 -26.52 15.12 -24.17
CA ASP A 123 -26.66 14.42 -25.46
C ASP A 123 -25.98 13.06 -25.44
N ASN A 124 -24.74 12.96 -24.92
CA ASN A 124 -24.04 11.69 -24.77
C ASN A 124 -24.79 10.73 -23.84
N LEU A 125 -25.38 11.23 -22.76
CA LEU A 125 -26.19 10.42 -21.84
C LEU A 125 -27.48 9.91 -22.51
N LEU A 126 -28.14 10.75 -23.30
CA LEU A 126 -29.33 10.37 -24.07
C LEU A 126 -29.00 9.31 -25.12
N GLU A 127 -27.92 9.49 -25.89
CA GLU A 127 -27.47 8.53 -26.90
C GLU A 127 -27.13 7.18 -26.27
N ASN A 128 -26.34 7.18 -25.18
CA ASN A 128 -26.02 5.96 -24.43
C ASN A 128 -27.29 5.25 -23.91
N GLY A 129 -28.25 6.01 -23.37
CA GLY A 129 -29.53 5.47 -22.89
C GLY A 129 -30.39 4.89 -24.01
N GLN A 130 -30.43 5.53 -25.18
CA GLN A 130 -31.11 5.00 -26.36
C GLN A 130 -30.43 3.74 -26.89
N GLY A 131 -29.10 3.71 -26.92
CA GLY A 131 -28.30 2.54 -27.30
C GLY A 131 -28.61 1.31 -26.43
N LEU A 132 -28.66 1.48 -25.10
CA LEU A 132 -29.02 0.42 -24.17
C LEU A 132 -30.46 -0.08 -24.37
N ARG A 133 -31.42 0.82 -24.67
CA ARG A 133 -32.80 0.44 -24.98
C ARG A 133 -32.91 -0.36 -26.26
N MET A 134 -32.20 0.03 -27.32
CA MET A 134 -32.17 -0.72 -28.58
C MET A 134 -31.58 -2.12 -28.38
N GLN A 135 -30.51 -2.24 -27.58
CA GLN A 135 -29.94 -3.55 -27.23
C GLN A 135 -30.91 -4.43 -26.43
N ALA A 136 -31.69 -3.85 -25.51
CA ALA A 136 -32.68 -4.58 -24.74
C ALA A 136 -33.88 -5.06 -25.58
N GLN A 137 -34.22 -4.34 -26.66
CA GLN A 137 -35.27 -4.73 -27.61
C GLN A 137 -34.79 -5.73 -28.66
N ALA A 138 -33.48 -5.85 -28.87
CA ALA A 138 -32.94 -6.84 -29.79
C ALA A 138 -33.23 -8.26 -29.26
N PRO A 139 -33.65 -9.20 -30.13
CA PRO A 139 -33.82 -10.59 -29.71
C PRO A 139 -32.48 -11.13 -29.17
N PRO A 140 -32.52 -11.97 -28.12
CA PRO A 140 -31.30 -12.50 -27.53
C PRO A 140 -30.48 -13.22 -28.60
N PRO A 141 -29.14 -13.07 -28.59
CA PRO A 141 -28.30 -13.74 -29.57
C PRO A 141 -28.54 -15.25 -29.50
N PRO A 142 -28.56 -15.95 -30.66
CA PRO A 142 -28.77 -17.38 -30.68
C PRO A 142 -27.72 -18.08 -29.83
N ARG A 143 -28.15 -19.03 -28.98
CA ARG A 143 -27.25 -19.83 -28.15
C ARG A 143 -26.22 -20.50 -29.06
N LYS A 144 -24.94 -20.18 -28.91
CA LYS A 144 -23.86 -20.90 -29.60
C LYS A 144 -23.96 -22.37 -29.19
N GLY A 145 -24.38 -23.23 -30.11
CA GLY A 145 -24.36 -24.67 -29.90
C GLY A 145 -22.91 -25.12 -29.75
N GLY A 146 -22.55 -25.61 -28.56
CA GLY A 146 -21.35 -26.43 -28.42
C GLY A 146 -21.51 -27.74 -29.20
N PHE A 147 -20.46 -28.54 -29.29
CA PHE A 147 -20.44 -29.79 -30.06
C PHE A 147 -21.62 -30.75 -29.78
N PHE A 148 -22.26 -30.62 -28.60
CA PHE A 148 -23.43 -31.42 -28.19
C PHE A 148 -24.77 -30.66 -28.14
N GLY A 149 -24.86 -29.45 -28.71
CA GLY A 149 -26.06 -28.61 -28.64
C GLY A 149 -27.33 -29.19 -29.29
N ASN A 150 -27.19 -30.24 -30.11
CA ASN A 150 -28.29 -30.95 -30.77
C ASN A 150 -28.82 -32.19 -30.01
N LEU A 151 -28.30 -32.52 -28.82
CA LEU A 151 -28.67 -33.74 -28.11
C LEU A 151 -29.87 -33.62 -27.14
N GLY A 152 -30.50 -32.46 -27.00
CA GLY A 152 -31.83 -32.36 -26.37
C GLY A 152 -31.96 -32.80 -24.91
N PHE A 153 -30.86 -32.84 -24.13
CA PHE A 153 -30.84 -33.02 -22.67
C PHE A 153 -30.28 -31.77 -21.98
#